data_AF-A0A3B0U2B1-F1
#
_entry.id   AF-A0A3B0U2B1-F1
#
_cell.length_a   1.000
_cell.length_b   1.000
_cell.length_c   1.000
_cell.angle_alpha   90.00
_cell.angle_beta   90.00
_cell.angle_gamma   90.00
#
_symmetry.space_group_name_H-M   'P 1'
#
loop_
_entity.id
_entity.type
_entity.pdbx_description
1 polymer ?
#
loop_
_entity_poly.entity_id
_entity_poly.type
_entity_poly.pdbx_seq_one_letter_code
_entity_poly.pdbx_strand_id
1 'polypeptide(L)'
;MAQDVKSFLGNAITHLAGLTRLDIHTLVGDYKFNKDNQGTPTTLKVDSTDERMCSQVNLITGDITTAMTNKFANEYKDLREYHLIRENQGHEIIKRNIEVLEKILETLNVFQTEYDKSGTPPNE
;
A
#
# COMPACT_ATOMS: atom_id res chain seq x y z
N MET A 1 -24.18 -8.58 -14.73
CA MET A 1 -22.85 -8.70 -15.35
C MET A 1 -22.24 -7.34 -15.70
N ALA A 2 -22.64 -6.65 -16.77
CA ALA A 2 -22.03 -5.36 -17.13
C ALA A 2 -22.15 -4.28 -16.02
N GLN A 3 -23.27 -4.26 -15.30
CA GLN A 3 -23.48 -3.35 -14.17
C GLN A 3 -22.65 -3.73 -12.93
N ASP A 4 -22.42 -5.03 -12.70
CA ASP A 4 -21.61 -5.54 -11.59
C ASP A 4 -20.12 -5.27 -11.82
N VAL A 5 -19.65 -5.46 -13.05
CA VAL A 5 -18.28 -5.11 -13.47
C VAL A 5 -18.06 -3.61 -13.33
N LYS A 6 -19.01 -2.78 -13.77
CA LYS A 6 -18.90 -1.31 -13.65
C LYS A 6 -18.89 -0.85 -12.19
N SER A 7 -19.71 -1.48 -11.33
CA SER A 7 -19.73 -1.23 -9.89
C SER A 7 -18.42 -1.65 -9.22
N PHE A 8 -17.91 -2.85 -9.54
CA PHE A 8 -16.63 -3.35 -9.06
C PHE A 8 -15.48 -2.42 -9.47
N LEU A 9 -15.39 -2.02 -10.74
CA LEU A 9 -14.37 -1.10 -11.24
C LEU A 9 -14.46 0.27 -10.54
N GLY A 10 -15.67 0.81 -10.34
CA GLY A 10 -15.85 2.06 -9.61
C GLY A 10 -15.36 1.99 -8.16
N ASN A 11 -15.68 0.90 -7.46
CA ASN A 11 -15.22 0.66 -6.08
C ASN A 11 -13.71 0.42 -6.02
N ALA A 12 -13.16 -0.33 -6.98
CA ALA A 12 -11.73 -0.56 -7.09
C ALA A 12 -10.98 0.76 -7.30
N ILE A 13 -11.37 1.58 -8.28
CA ILE A 13 -10.74 2.89 -8.53
C ILE A 13 -10.81 3.78 -7.29
N THR A 14 -11.96 3.81 -6.59
CA THR A 14 -12.14 4.61 -5.38
C THR A 14 -11.18 4.19 -4.26
N HIS A 15 -11.02 2.89 -4.03
CA HIS A 15 -10.11 2.39 -2.99
C HIS A 15 -8.64 2.44 -3.40
N LEU A 16 -8.34 2.23 -4.69
CA LEU A 16 -6.99 2.38 -5.25
C LEU A 16 -6.51 3.83 -5.18
N ALA A 17 -7.40 4.81 -5.38
CA ALA A 17 -7.09 6.23 -5.18
C ALA A 17 -6.69 6.56 -3.73
N GLY A 18 -7.00 5.69 -2.76
CA GLY A 18 -6.52 5.78 -1.39
C GLY A 18 -5.12 5.20 -1.17
N LEU A 19 -4.61 4.38 -2.09
CA LEU A 19 -3.30 3.71 -2.00
C LEU A 19 -2.18 4.52 -2.66
N THR A 20 -2.05 5.78 -2.25
CA THR A 20 -1.07 6.71 -2.85
C THR A 20 0.19 6.86 -2.02
N ARG A 21 0.20 6.32 -0.81
CA ARG A 21 1.27 6.52 0.15
C ARG A 21 1.61 5.27 0.94
N LEU A 22 2.91 5.02 1.07
CA LEU A 22 3.48 4.03 1.97
C LEU A 22 4.27 4.75 3.07
N ASP A 23 3.90 4.48 4.32
CA ASP A 23 4.58 4.98 5.50
C ASP A 23 5.40 3.85 6.14
N ILE A 24 6.69 4.10 6.38
CA ILE A 24 7.62 3.13 6.97
C ILE A 24 8.20 3.75 8.23
N HIS A 25 8.11 3.00 9.33
CA HIS A 25 8.55 3.45 10.64
C HIS A 25 9.54 2.46 11.24
N THR A 26 10.69 2.96 11.69
CA THR A 26 11.60 2.24 12.58
C THR A 26 11.64 2.98 13.90
N LEU A 27 11.38 2.26 14.97
CA LEU A 27 11.11 2.82 16.29
C LEU A 27 11.97 2.11 17.31
N VAL A 28 12.46 2.86 18.30
CA VAL A 28 13.14 2.32 19.47
C VAL A 28 12.37 2.75 20.72
N GLY A 29 12.11 1.80 21.62
CA GLY A 29 11.38 2.01 22.87
C GLY A 29 10.04 1.30 22.91
N ASP A 30 9.19 1.72 23.85
CA ASP A 30 7.82 1.22 23.96
C ASP A 30 7.01 1.72 22.77
N TYR A 31 6.20 0.86 22.15
CA TYR A 31 5.33 1.28 21.05
C TYR A 31 3.94 0.66 21.20
N LYS A 32 2.96 1.30 20.55
CA LYS A 32 1.56 0.88 20.55
C LYS A 32 1.02 0.92 19.14
N PHE A 33 0.14 -0.03 18.85
CA PHE A 33 -0.65 -0.03 17.63
C PHE A 33 -2.08 0.40 17.94
N ASN A 34 -2.69 1.11 17.00
CA ASN A 34 -4.13 1.18 16.89
C ASN A 34 -4.67 -0.22 16.63
N LYS A 35 -5.89 -0.46 17.10
CA LYS A 35 -6.60 -1.72 16.90
C LYS A 35 -7.86 -1.45 16.10
N ASP A 36 -8.20 -2.36 15.20
CA ASP A 36 -9.52 -2.36 14.55
C ASP A 36 -10.62 -2.86 15.51
N ASN A 37 -11.85 -2.93 15.00
CA ASN A 37 -13.01 -3.43 15.74
C ASN A 37 -12.88 -4.90 16.20
N GLN A 38 -11.93 -5.65 15.65
CA GLN A 38 -11.64 -7.06 15.97
C GLN A 38 -10.42 -7.18 16.90
N GLY A 39 -9.80 -6.06 17.29
CA GLY A 39 -8.63 -6.04 18.15
C GLY A 39 -7.30 -6.27 17.42
N THR A 40 -7.31 -6.35 16.08
CA THR A 40 -6.11 -6.58 15.27
C THR A 40 -5.29 -5.30 15.18
N PRO A 41 -3.96 -5.35 15.37
CA PRO A 41 -3.09 -4.20 15.14
C PRO A 41 -3.19 -3.72 13.68
N THR A 42 -3.47 -2.43 13.49
CA THR A 42 -3.61 -1.83 12.16
C THR A 42 -2.47 -0.89 11.83
N THR A 43 -2.41 0.24 12.53
CA THR A 43 -1.40 1.28 12.31
C THR A 43 -0.67 1.58 13.59
N LEU A 44 0.53 2.11 13.48
CA LEU A 44 1.24 2.63 14.63
C LEU A 44 0.49 3.82 15.24
N LYS A 45 0.50 3.94 16.56
CA LYS A 45 0.01 5.15 17.23
C LYS A 45 1.03 6.28 17.05
N VAL A 46 0.56 7.47 16.67
CA VAL A 46 1.43 8.60 16.25
C VAL A 46 2.41 9.07 17.34
N ASP A 47 2.06 8.85 18.60
CA ASP A 47 2.81 9.20 19.81
C ASP A 47 3.59 8.01 20.41
N SER A 48 3.79 6.94 19.64
CA SER A 48 4.24 5.68 20.22
C SER A 48 5.62 5.77 20.87
N THR A 49 6.59 6.47 20.27
CA THR A 49 7.96 6.55 20.79
C THR A 49 8.61 7.90 20.47
N ASP A 50 9.54 8.31 21.33
CA ASP A 50 10.33 9.53 21.16
C ASP A 50 11.46 9.36 20.14
N GLU A 51 12.02 8.16 19.99
CA GLU A 51 13.14 7.86 19.09
C GLU A 51 12.69 7.07 17.87
N ARG A 52 12.73 7.72 16.70
CA ARG A 52 12.17 7.16 15.47
C ARG A 52 12.85 7.66 14.20
N MET A 53 12.76 6.82 13.17
CA MET A 53 13.00 7.15 11.77
C MET A 53 11.75 6.79 10.96
N CYS A 54 11.29 7.73 10.14
CA CYS A 54 10.07 7.62 9.38
C CYS A 54 10.34 8.01 7.92
N SER A 55 9.93 7.15 6.98
CA SER A 55 9.90 7.47 5.55
C SER A 55 8.48 7.47 5.04
N GLN A 56 8.19 8.43 4.17
CA GLN A 56 6.93 8.53 3.43
C GLN A 56 7.26 8.41 1.94
N VAL A 57 6.70 7.40 1.31
CA VAL A 57 6.87 7.13 -0.12
C VAL A 57 5.57 7.47 -0.82
N ASN A 58 5.61 8.41 -1.76
CA ASN A 58 4.53 8.65 -2.70
C ASN A 58 4.58 7.56 -3.78
N LEU A 59 3.53 6.75 -3.84
CA LEU A 59 3.48 5.59 -4.73
C LEU A 59 3.20 5.96 -6.18
N ILE A 60 2.73 7.18 -6.44
CA ILE A 60 2.48 7.70 -7.79
C ILE A 60 3.74 8.36 -8.35
N THR A 61 4.35 9.27 -7.58
CA THR A 61 5.52 10.03 -8.06
C THR A 61 6.84 9.31 -7.81
N GLY A 62 6.86 8.35 -6.88
CA GLY A 62 8.09 7.72 -6.39
C GLY A 62 8.87 8.58 -5.39
N ASP A 63 8.38 9.77 -5.04
CA ASP A 63 9.07 10.67 -4.11
C ASP A 63 9.15 10.06 -2.71
N ILE A 64 10.33 10.15 -2.11
CA ILE A 64 10.59 9.65 -0.75
C ILE A 64 11.00 10.82 0.13
N THR A 65 10.32 10.97 1.27
CA THR A 65 10.69 11.93 2.31
C THR A 65 10.98 11.18 3.59
N THR A 66 12.19 11.35 4.12
CA THR A 66 12.63 10.69 5.36
C THR A 66 12.92 11.72 6.45
N ALA A 67 12.45 11.45 7.65
CA ALA A 67 12.75 12.22 8.85
C ALA A 67 13.21 11.28 9.97
N MET A 68 14.15 11.73 10.79
CA MET A 68 14.66 10.92 11.91
C MET A 68 15.09 11.80 13.08
N THR A 69 15.10 11.21 14.28
CA THR A 69 15.63 11.88 15.47
C THR A 69 17.15 11.95 15.46
N ASN A 70 17.72 12.81 16.31
CA ASN A 70 19.17 12.99 16.40
C ASN A 70 19.92 11.71 16.77
N LYS A 71 19.35 10.83 17.62
CA LYS A 71 19.99 9.54 17.91
C LYS A 71 20.00 8.63 16.69
N PHE A 72 18.92 8.61 15.92
CA PHE A 72 18.91 7.91 14.64
C PHE A 72 19.95 8.47 13.68
N ALA A 73 20.21 9.77 13.65
CA ALA A 73 21.26 10.37 12.81
C ALA A 73 22.69 10.01 13.27
N ASN A 74 22.94 10.02 14.58
CA ASN A 74 24.30 9.97 15.14
C ASN A 74 24.74 8.57 15.60
N GLU A 75 23.83 7.79 16.19
CA GLU A 75 24.19 6.60 16.98
C GLU A 75 23.69 5.31 16.34
N TYR A 76 22.51 5.33 15.70
CA TYR A 76 21.86 4.10 15.23
C TYR A 76 22.11 3.80 13.76
N LYS A 77 23.39 3.70 13.36
CA LYS A 77 23.76 3.42 11.96
C LYS A 77 23.11 2.13 11.42
N ASP A 78 23.18 1.04 12.16
CA ASP A 78 22.64 -0.25 11.73
C ASP A 78 21.12 -0.21 11.57
N LEU A 79 20.42 0.56 12.41
CA LEU A 79 18.97 0.75 12.27
C LEU A 79 18.60 1.62 11.07
N ARG A 80 19.45 2.60 10.70
CA ARG A 80 19.26 3.37 9.45
C ARG A 80 19.43 2.48 8.22
N GLU A 81 20.45 1.62 8.22
CA GLU A 81 20.67 0.66 7.14
C GLU A 81 19.51 -0.35 7.03
N TYR A 82 19.07 -0.88 8.16
CA TYR A 82 17.86 -1.70 8.23
C TYR A 82 16.64 -0.98 7.66
N HIS A 83 16.42 0.29 8.04
CA HIS A 83 15.30 1.09 7.54
C HIS A 83 15.34 1.23 6.03
N LEU A 84 16.50 1.56 5.45
CA LEU A 84 16.68 1.70 4.00
C LEU A 84 16.38 0.39 3.26
N ILE A 85 16.79 -0.76 3.81
CA ILE A 85 16.46 -2.07 3.24
C ILE A 85 14.94 -2.28 3.24
N ARG A 86 14.27 -1.96 4.35
CA ARG A 86 12.81 -2.08 4.47
C ARG A 86 12.08 -1.12 3.54
N GLU A 87 12.63 0.06 3.31
CA GLU A 87 12.12 1.04 2.35
C GLU A 87 12.12 0.51 0.93
N ASN A 88 13.26 0.02 0.47
CA ASN A 88 13.39 -0.59 -0.85
C ASN A 88 12.47 -1.82 -1.00
N GLN A 89 12.43 -2.69 0.01
CA GLN A 89 11.54 -3.86 0.00
C GLN A 89 10.06 -3.46 -0.05
N GLY A 90 9.67 -2.46 0.73
CA GLY A 90 8.29 -1.95 0.76
C GLY A 90 7.88 -1.37 -0.59
N HIS A 91 8.75 -0.56 -1.19
CA HIS A 91 8.53 0.00 -2.53
C HIS A 91 8.32 -1.09 -3.59
N GLU A 92 9.19 -2.11 -3.61
CA GLU A 92 9.07 -3.23 -4.56
C GLU A 92 7.80 -4.07 -4.36
N ILE A 93 7.38 -4.30 -3.10
CA ILE A 93 6.13 -4.99 -2.81
C ILE A 93 4.94 -4.22 -3.38
N ILE A 94 4.89 -2.89 -3.16
CA ILE A 94 3.80 -2.07 -3.65
C ILE A 94 3.78 -2.03 -5.17
N LYS A 95 4.94 -1.84 -5.81
CA LYS A 95 5.06 -1.88 -7.27
C LYS A 95 4.50 -3.18 -7.83
N ARG A 96 4.88 -4.32 -7.26
CA ARG A 96 4.36 -5.63 -7.67
C ARG A 96 2.84 -5.75 -7.46
N ASN A 97 2.31 -5.22 -6.37
CA ASN A 97 0.86 -5.23 -6.12
C ASN A 97 0.11 -4.40 -7.17
N ILE A 98 0.64 -3.23 -7.56
CA ILE A 98 0.08 -2.39 -8.63
C ILE A 98 0.11 -3.15 -9.96
N GLU A 99 1.22 -3.78 -10.33
CA GLU A 99 1.32 -4.60 -11.55
C GLU A 99 0.32 -5.76 -11.57
N VAL A 100 0.05 -6.39 -10.42
CA VAL A 100 -0.96 -7.46 -10.31
C VAL A 100 -2.36 -6.90 -10.53
N LEU A 101 -2.66 -5.73 -9.96
CA LEU A 101 -3.96 -5.06 -10.13
C LEU A 101 -4.21 -4.65 -11.58
N GLU A 102 -3.19 -4.10 -12.26
CA GLU A 102 -3.26 -3.79 -13.69
C GLU A 102 -3.62 -5.03 -14.52
N LYS A 103 -2.96 -6.17 -14.26
CA LYS A 103 -3.27 -7.44 -14.95
C LYS A 103 -4.69 -7.94 -14.69
N ILE A 104 -5.20 -7.79 -13.47
CA ILE A 104 -6.59 -8.14 -13.13
C ILE A 104 -7.55 -7.26 -13.95
N LEU A 105 -7.29 -5.95 -14.03
CA LEU A 105 -8.11 -5.01 -14.79
C LEU A 105 -8.09 -5.31 -16.30
N GLU A 106 -6.92 -5.60 -16.86
CA GLU A 106 -6.78 -6.03 -18.26
C GLU A 106 -7.60 -7.28 -18.54
N THR A 107 -7.50 -8.29 -17.67
CA THR A 107 -8.23 -9.55 -17.79
C THR A 107 -9.74 -9.32 -17.76
N LEU A 108 -10.23 -8.49 -16.84
CA LEU A 108 -11.66 -8.13 -16.76
C LEU A 108 -12.15 -7.40 -18.01
N ASN A 109 -11.32 -6.51 -18.58
CA ASN A 109 -11.66 -5.80 -19.81
C ASN A 109 -11.79 -6.76 -21.01
N VAL A 110 -10.92 -7.76 -21.11
CA VAL A 110 -11.03 -8.82 -22.13
C VAL A 110 -12.34 -9.58 -21.98
N PHE A 111 -12.68 -10.02 -20.75
CA PHE A 111 -13.94 -10.72 -20.50
C PHE A 111 -15.17 -9.88 -20.85
N GLN A 112 -15.18 -8.59 -20.51
CA GLN A 112 -16.28 -7.69 -20.88
C GLN A 112 -16.39 -7.54 -22.40
N THR A 113 -15.26 -7.37 -23.08
CA THR A 113 -15.21 -7.23 -24.55
C THR A 113 -15.73 -8.48 -25.27
N GLU A 114 -15.39 -9.68 -24.79
CA GLU A 114 -15.89 -10.94 -25.35
C GLU A 114 -17.37 -11.20 -25.01
N TYR A 115 -17.83 -10.76 -23.83
CA TYR A 115 -19.26 -10.78 -23.48
C TYR A 115 -20.08 -9.88 -24.42
N ASP A 116 -19.58 -8.67 -24.70
CA ASP A 116 -20.25 -7.71 -25.57
C ASP A 116 -20.29 -8.16 -27.03
N LYS A 117 -19.29 -8.94 -27.48
CA LYS A 117 -19.27 -9.57 -28.82
C LYS A 117 -20.17 -10.80 -28.95
N SER A 118 -20.38 -11.56 -27.87
CA SER A 118 -21.11 -12.84 -27.92
C SER A 118 -22.63 -12.70 -27.79
N GLY A 119 -23.15 -11.55 -27.36
CA GLY A 119 -24.58 -11.18 -27.42
C GLY A 119 -25.56 -12.13 -26.71
N THR A 120 -25.08 -13.17 -26.02
CA THR A 120 -25.89 -14.21 -25.40
C THR A 120 -25.21 -14.63 -24.10
N PRO A 121 -25.92 -14.64 -22.95
CA PRO A 121 -25.35 -15.15 -21.71
C PRO A 121 -24.95 -16.63 -21.88
N PRO A 122 -23.84 -17.09 -21.29
CA PRO A 122 -23.58 -18.52 -21.18
C PRO A 122 -24.74 -19.13 -20.39
N ASN A 123 -25.41 -20.12 -20.97
CA ASN A 123 -26.44 -20.89 -20.28
C ASN A 123 -25.88 -21.49 -19.00
N GLU A 124 -26.79 -21.56 -18.01
CA GLU A 124 -26.74 -22.17 -16.67
C GLU A 124 -25.67 -23.24 -16.42
#